data_AF-A0A1Z3UAN3-F1
#
_entry.id   AF-A0A1Z3UAN3-F1
#
_cell.length_a   1.000
_cell.length_b   1.000
_cell.length_c   1.000
_cell.angle_alpha   90.00
_cell.angle_beta   90.00
_cell.angle_gamma   90.00
#
_symmetry.space_group_name_H-M   'P 1'
#
loop_
_entity.id
_entity.type
_entity.pdbx_description
1 polymer ?
#
loop_
_entity_poly.entity_id
_entity_poly.type
_entity_poly.pdbx_seq_one_letter_code
_entity_poly.pdbx_strand_id
1 'polypeptide(L)'
;MQDRASPTDEALAEAHARLLKDGSLQFDRVGFERPDIRPPGWLHWIGDALHFIAPALKWVFWIGLALVAGLILYAIVREILRMRAPPAKPKKPKVVAEAQWRPEAQAARDLLADADALAERGLYADAAHLILLRSVQDIEQRQPRAVRISLTTREIARLRALPDAARPAFDLIGRMVERSLFGGAPVGAQDFADCRKAYEAFALPEGWRA
;
A
#
# COMPACT_ATOMS: atom_id res chain seq x y z
N MET A 1 73.95 -8.72 -23.80
CA MET A 1 72.93 -7.82 -23.22
C MET A 1 72.21 -8.60 -22.14
N GLN A 2 72.63 -8.42 -20.88
CA GLN A 2 71.95 -8.98 -19.71
C GLN A 2 70.93 -7.94 -19.26
N ASP A 3 69.65 -8.28 -19.43
CA ASP A 3 68.53 -7.49 -18.97
C ASP A 3 68.47 -7.61 -17.44
N ARG A 4 69.03 -6.63 -16.72
CA ARG A 4 68.94 -6.59 -15.26
C ARG A 4 67.56 -6.04 -14.91
N ALA A 5 66.68 -6.91 -14.43
CA ALA A 5 65.39 -6.51 -13.86
C ALA A 5 65.63 -5.40 -12.82
N SER A 6 64.80 -4.36 -12.85
CA SER A 6 64.92 -3.28 -11.88
C SER A 6 64.48 -3.79 -10.50
N PRO A 7 65.00 -3.27 -9.38
CA PRO A 7 64.62 -3.73 -8.03
C PRO A 7 63.10 -3.65 -7.76
N THR A 8 62.38 -2.79 -8.48
CA THR A 8 60.92 -2.71 -8.50
C THR A 8 60.24 -3.92 -9.15
N ASP A 9 60.85 -4.52 -10.17
CA ASP A 9 60.30 -5.69 -10.87
C ASP A 9 60.43 -6.95 -10.02
N GLU A 10 61.55 -7.08 -9.30
CA GLU A 10 61.74 -8.16 -8.33
C GLU A 10 60.76 -8.05 -7.15
N ALA A 11 60.55 -6.84 -6.62
CA ALA A 11 59.57 -6.60 -5.55
C ALA A 11 58.13 -6.89 -6.00
N LEU A 12 57.78 -6.53 -7.24
CA LEU A 12 56.48 -6.84 -7.82
C LEU A 12 56.29 -8.35 -8.02
N ALA A 13 57.32 -9.05 -8.52
CA ALA A 13 57.30 -10.50 -8.69
C ALA A 13 57.13 -11.22 -7.35
N GLU A 14 57.78 -10.73 -6.28
CA GLU A 14 57.64 -11.29 -4.94
C GLU A 14 56.24 -11.05 -4.36
N ALA A 15 55.69 -9.84 -4.53
CA ALA A 15 54.33 -9.52 -4.10
C ALA A 15 53.29 -10.37 -4.85
N HIS A 16 53.46 -10.57 -6.15
CA HIS A 16 52.60 -11.43 -6.96
C HIS A 16 52.72 -12.91 -6.54
N ALA A 17 53.92 -13.39 -6.24
CA ALA A 17 54.14 -14.75 -5.72
C ALA A 17 53.51 -14.97 -4.34
N ARG A 18 53.47 -13.94 -3.48
CA ARG A 18 52.75 -13.98 -2.20
C ARG A 18 51.24 -14.02 -2.41
N LEU A 19 50.72 -13.20 -3.33
CA LEU A 19 49.29 -13.15 -3.67
C LEU A 19 48.79 -14.52 -4.15
N LEU A 20 49.50 -15.15 -5.11
CA LEU A 20 49.12 -16.47 -5.64
C LEU A 20 49.20 -17.61 -4.62
N LYS A 21 49.95 -17.44 -3.53
CA LYS A 21 50.07 -18.42 -2.43
C LYS A 21 49.09 -18.15 -1.29
N ASP A 22 48.35 -17.04 -1.33
CA ASP A 22 47.37 -16.71 -0.31
C ASP A 22 46.17 -17.65 -0.43
N GLY A 23 46.10 -18.62 0.48
CA GLY A 23 45.00 -19.60 0.52
C GLY A 23 43.64 -19.01 0.92
N SER A 24 43.58 -17.72 1.31
CA SER A 24 42.31 -17.01 1.47
C SER A 24 41.70 -16.56 0.14
N LEU A 25 42.49 -16.56 -0.94
CA LEU A 25 42.08 -16.14 -2.27
C LEU A 25 42.03 -17.35 -3.22
N GLN A 26 40.87 -17.54 -3.83
CA GLN A 26 40.66 -18.59 -4.81
C GLN A 26 40.94 -18.04 -6.22
N PHE A 27 42.07 -18.43 -6.82
CA PHE A 27 42.43 -18.04 -8.20
C PHE A 27 41.93 -19.01 -9.25
N ASP A 28 41.54 -20.22 -8.84
CA ASP A 28 41.04 -21.25 -9.73
C ASP A 28 39.52 -21.38 -9.63
N ARG A 29 38.83 -21.35 -10.76
CA ARG A 29 37.39 -21.54 -10.82
C ARG A 29 37.11 -23.03 -10.87
N VAL A 30 37.03 -23.69 -9.70
CA VAL A 30 36.56 -25.09 -9.62
C VAL A 30 35.22 -25.21 -10.35
N GLY A 31 35.21 -26.00 -11.41
CA GLY A 31 34.00 -26.35 -12.13
C GLY A 31 33.04 -27.07 -11.21
N PHE A 32 31.79 -26.63 -11.17
CA PHE A 32 30.74 -27.33 -10.44
C PHE A 32 30.27 -28.53 -11.28
N GLU A 33 30.70 -29.74 -10.94
CA GLU A 33 30.04 -30.95 -11.40
C GLU A 33 28.75 -31.14 -10.61
N ARG A 34 27.61 -31.16 -11.30
CA ARG A 34 26.31 -31.36 -10.63
C ARG A 34 26.29 -32.77 -10.06
N PRO A 35 26.12 -32.94 -8.73
CA PRO A 35 25.98 -34.27 -8.16
C PRO A 35 24.75 -34.96 -8.75
N ASP A 36 24.85 -36.26 -8.98
CA ASP A 36 23.72 -37.07 -9.43
C ASP A 36 22.75 -37.27 -8.26
N ILE A 37 21.84 -36.31 -8.08
CA ILE A 37 20.81 -36.35 -7.06
C ILE A 37 19.71 -37.29 -7.56
N ARG A 38 19.80 -38.57 -7.19
CA ARG A 38 18.66 -39.48 -7.34
C ARG A 38 17.50 -38.97 -6.46
N PRO A 39 16.30 -38.80 -7.03
CA PRO A 39 15.16 -38.32 -6.26
C PRO A 39 14.85 -39.27 -5.09
N PRO A 40 14.52 -38.71 -3.91
CA PRO A 40 14.23 -39.51 -2.73
C PRO A 40 12.98 -40.39 -2.95
N GLY A 41 12.96 -41.60 -2.38
CA GLY A 41 11.94 -42.61 -2.69
C GLY A 41 10.48 -42.19 -2.44
N TRP A 42 10.24 -41.22 -1.55
CA TRP A 42 8.89 -40.67 -1.34
C TRP A 42 8.35 -39.91 -2.55
N LEU A 43 9.24 -39.33 -3.38
CA LEU A 43 8.85 -38.56 -4.55
C LEU A 43 8.31 -39.46 -5.68
N HIS A 44 8.86 -40.67 -5.81
CA HIS A 44 8.35 -41.67 -6.75
C HIS A 44 6.91 -42.07 -6.41
N TRP A 45 6.63 -42.31 -5.12
CA TRP A 45 5.27 -42.65 -4.68
C TRP A 45 4.25 -41.54 -4.98
N ILE A 46 4.62 -40.26 -4.83
CA ILE A 46 3.75 -39.14 -5.20
C ILE A 46 3.54 -39.10 -6.72
N GLY A 47 4.59 -39.32 -7.50
CA GLY A 47 4.51 -39.39 -8.97
C GLY A 47 3.55 -40.48 -9.43
N ASP A 48 3.65 -41.68 -8.84
CA ASP A 48 2.81 -42.82 -9.16
C ASP A 48 1.35 -42.59 -8.74
N ALA A 49 1.13 -42.01 -7.56
CA ALA A 49 -0.21 -41.65 -7.08
C ALA A 49 -0.85 -40.57 -7.98
N LEU A 50 -0.08 -39.57 -8.40
CA LEU A 50 -0.57 -38.52 -9.30
C LEU A 50 -0.88 -39.07 -10.69
N HIS A 51 -0.05 -39.99 -11.21
CA HIS A 51 -0.31 -40.66 -12.48
C HIS A 51 -1.58 -41.51 -12.44
N PHE A 52 -1.86 -42.15 -11.30
CA PHE A 52 -3.10 -42.89 -11.07
C PHE A 52 -4.35 -41.99 -11.05
N ILE A 53 -4.24 -40.79 -10.44
CA ILE A 53 -5.36 -39.84 -10.30
C ILE A 53 -5.51 -38.92 -11.53
N ALA A 54 -4.48 -38.79 -12.36
CA ALA A 54 -4.45 -37.90 -13.52
C ALA A 54 -5.67 -38.02 -14.47
N PRO A 55 -6.18 -39.22 -14.80
CA PRO A 55 -7.36 -39.35 -15.64
C PRO A 55 -8.62 -38.75 -14.98
N ALA A 56 -8.79 -38.97 -13.68
CA ALA A 56 -9.92 -38.43 -12.93
C ALA A 56 -9.82 -36.90 -12.79
N LEU A 57 -8.62 -36.37 -12.55
CA LEU A 57 -8.38 -34.94 -12.44
C LEU A 57 -8.69 -34.20 -13.75
N LYS A 58 -8.40 -34.82 -14.91
CA LYS A 58 -8.80 -34.30 -16.22
C LYS A 58 -10.32 -34.16 -16.33
N TRP A 59 -11.09 -35.17 -15.93
CA TRP A 59 -12.55 -35.11 -15.94
C TRP A 59 -13.08 -34.06 -14.96
N VAL A 60 -12.56 -34.01 -13.73
CA VAL A 60 -12.93 -32.99 -12.74
C VAL A 60 -12.65 -31.58 -13.26
N PHE A 61 -11.51 -31.37 -13.91
CA PHE A 61 -11.16 -30.09 -14.51
C PHE A 61 -12.15 -29.67 -15.61
N TRP A 62 -12.50 -30.57 -16.54
CA TRP A 62 -13.46 -30.26 -17.60
C TRP A 62 -14.88 -30.06 -17.07
N ILE A 63 -15.31 -30.84 -16.07
CA ILE A 63 -16.59 -30.64 -15.38
C ILE A 63 -16.62 -29.28 -14.67
N GLY A 64 -15.56 -28.93 -13.95
CA GLY A 64 -15.41 -27.64 -13.29
C GLY A 64 -15.42 -26.48 -14.29
N LEU A 65 -14.70 -26.62 -15.40
CA LEU A 65 -14.65 -25.62 -16.47
C LEU A 65 -16.02 -25.43 -17.12
N ALA A 66 -16.73 -26.53 -17.41
CA ALA A 66 -18.09 -26.48 -17.95
C ALA A 66 -19.07 -25.83 -16.97
N LEU A 67 -18.93 -26.11 -15.66
CA LEU A 67 -19.74 -25.47 -14.62
C LEU A 67 -19.51 -23.97 -14.56
N VAL A 68 -18.25 -23.52 -14.56
CA VAL A 68 -17.89 -22.10 -14.55
C VAL A 68 -18.40 -21.40 -15.81
N ALA A 69 -18.19 -21.99 -16.99
CA ALA A 69 -18.73 -21.48 -18.24
C ALA A 69 -20.26 -21.37 -18.22
N GLY A 70 -20.94 -22.39 -17.66
CA GLY A 70 -22.39 -22.39 -17.47
C GLY A 70 -22.88 -21.30 -16.53
N LEU A 71 -22.19 -21.04 -15.42
CA LEU A 71 -22.51 -19.96 -14.48
C LEU A 71 -22.34 -18.58 -15.12
N ILE A 72 -21.29 -18.39 -15.91
CA ILE A 72 -21.06 -17.15 -16.66
C ILE A 72 -22.18 -16.95 -17.67
N LEU A 73 -22.51 -17.98 -18.46
CA LEU A 73 -23.60 -17.90 -19.43
C LEU A 73 -24.94 -17.61 -18.75
N TYR A 74 -25.23 -18.28 -17.64
CA TYR A 74 -26.41 -18.02 -16.83
C TYR A 74 -26.46 -16.58 -16.33
N ALA A 75 -25.36 -16.03 -15.81
CA ALA A 75 -25.29 -14.65 -15.34
C ALA A 75 -25.58 -13.65 -16.47
N ILE A 76 -25.01 -13.88 -17.66
CA ILE A 76 -25.24 -13.06 -18.86
C ILE A 76 -26.71 -13.12 -19.28
N VAL A 77 -27.27 -14.32 -19.42
CA VAL A 77 -28.68 -14.52 -19.80
C VAL A 77 -29.62 -13.87 -18.78
N ARG A 78 -29.35 -14.06 -17.49
CA ARG A 78 -30.12 -13.43 -16.40
C ARG A 78 -30.08 -11.92 -16.51
N GLU A 79 -28.92 -11.33 -16.80
CA GLU A 79 -28.80 -9.88 -16.92
C GLU A 79 -29.51 -9.34 -18.17
N ILE A 80 -29.41 -10.02 -19.32
CA ILE A 80 -30.16 -9.66 -20.54
C ILE A 80 -31.66 -9.73 -20.30
N LEU A 81 -32.15 -10.76 -19.60
CA LEU A 81 -33.56 -10.88 -19.22
C LEU A 81 -34.00 -9.78 -18.26
N ARG A 82 -33.15 -9.37 -17.30
CA ARG A 82 -33.40 -8.24 -16.41
C ARG A 82 -33.47 -6.92 -17.16
N MET A 83 -32.63 -6.70 -18.16
CA MET A 83 -32.68 -5.50 -19.01
C MET A 83 -33.93 -5.45 -19.90
N ARG A 84 -34.46 -6.61 -20.30
CA ARG A 84 -35.69 -6.72 -21.10
C ARG A 84 -36.98 -6.70 -20.28
N ALA A 85 -36.89 -6.89 -18.96
CA ALA A 85 -38.05 -6.81 -18.08
C ALA A 85 -38.49 -5.34 -17.91
N PRO A 86 -39.81 -5.04 -17.97
CA PRO A 86 -40.29 -3.68 -17.72
C PRO A 86 -39.92 -3.24 -16.30
N PRO A 87 -39.55 -1.96 -16.10
CA PRO A 87 -39.10 -1.48 -14.80
C PRO A 87 -40.22 -1.66 -13.77
N ALA A 88 -39.92 -2.33 -12.65
CA ALA A 88 -40.82 -2.38 -11.51
C ALA A 88 -41.14 -0.94 -11.08
N LYS A 89 -42.43 -0.61 -10.92
CA LYS A 89 -42.86 0.71 -10.46
C LYS A 89 -42.10 1.05 -9.17
N PRO A 90 -41.31 2.13 -9.14
CA PRO A 90 -40.52 2.45 -7.97
C PRO A 90 -41.47 2.81 -6.82
N LYS A 91 -41.49 1.97 -5.77
CA LYS A 91 -41.80 2.48 -4.43
C LYS A 91 -40.73 3.54 -4.19
N LYS A 92 -41.13 4.81 -4.16
CA LYS A 92 -40.25 5.96 -3.92
C LYS A 92 -39.26 5.58 -2.81
N PRO A 93 -37.97 5.36 -3.13
CA PRO A 93 -36.97 5.34 -2.09
C PRO A 93 -37.00 6.74 -1.52
N LYS A 94 -37.15 6.86 -0.20
CA LYS A 94 -36.79 8.08 0.48
C LYS A 94 -35.34 8.32 0.07
N VAL A 95 -35.08 9.38 -0.69
CA VAL A 95 -33.73 9.84 -0.98
C VAL A 95 -33.14 10.20 0.37
N VAL A 96 -32.55 9.22 1.04
CA VAL A 96 -31.51 9.48 2.01
C VAL A 96 -30.35 9.82 1.11
N ALA A 97 -30.11 11.12 0.92
CA ALA A 97 -28.81 11.59 0.49
C ALA A 97 -27.79 10.72 1.23
N GLU A 98 -26.93 10.02 0.50
CA GLU A 98 -25.84 9.26 1.10
C GLU A 98 -25.20 10.20 2.12
N ALA A 99 -25.42 9.92 3.40
CA ALA A 99 -24.96 10.79 4.47
C ALA A 99 -23.44 10.63 4.48
N GLN A 100 -22.80 11.43 3.64
CA GLN A 100 -21.37 11.58 3.55
C GLN A 100 -20.93 11.88 4.96
N TRP A 101 -20.25 10.91 5.58
CA TRP A 101 -20.03 10.94 7.01
C TRP A 101 -19.18 12.14 7.39
N ARG A 102 -19.54 12.74 8.53
CA ARG A 102 -18.89 13.91 9.10
C ARG A 102 -18.58 13.62 10.56
N PRO A 103 -17.47 14.14 11.10
CA PRO A 103 -17.23 14.17 12.52
C PRO A 103 -18.41 14.81 13.26
N GLU A 104 -18.61 14.41 14.51
CA GLU A 104 -19.59 15.04 15.40
C GLU A 104 -19.18 16.50 15.61
N ALA A 105 -20.13 17.43 15.46
CA ALA A 105 -19.80 18.85 15.33
C ALA A 105 -19.15 19.42 16.60
N GLN A 106 -19.48 18.90 17.78
CA GLN A 106 -18.82 19.31 19.02
C GLN A 106 -17.39 18.76 19.09
N ALA A 107 -17.18 17.46 18.85
CA ALA A 107 -15.85 16.87 18.79
C ALA A 107 -14.92 17.57 17.78
N ALA A 108 -15.46 18.01 16.64
CA ALA A 108 -14.69 18.78 15.64
C ALA A 108 -14.26 20.16 16.16
N ARG A 109 -15.14 20.86 16.91
CA ARG A 109 -14.79 22.14 17.53
C ARG A 109 -13.76 21.99 18.63
N ASP A 110 -13.91 20.97 19.47
CA ASP A 110 -12.98 20.70 20.57
C ASP A 110 -11.58 20.40 20.02
N LEU A 111 -11.49 19.57 18.96
CA LEU A 111 -10.23 19.31 18.26
C LEU A 111 -9.59 20.59 17.70
N LEU A 112 -10.40 21.45 17.08
CA LEU A 112 -9.91 22.70 16.50
C LEU A 112 -9.44 23.66 17.59
N ALA A 113 -10.10 23.71 18.74
CA ALA A 113 -9.66 24.50 19.89
C ALA A 113 -8.31 24.01 20.43
N ASP A 114 -8.11 22.69 20.53
CA ASP A 114 -6.82 22.10 20.94
C ASP A 114 -5.70 22.42 19.93
N ALA A 115 -6.01 22.37 18.63
CA ALA A 115 -5.07 22.73 17.57
C ALA A 115 -4.74 24.24 17.59
N ASP A 116 -5.75 25.10 17.81
CA ASP A 116 -5.59 26.54 17.92
C ASP A 116 -4.70 26.90 19.13
N ALA A 117 -4.85 26.21 20.27
CA ALA A 117 -3.98 26.39 21.44
C ALA A 117 -2.50 26.03 21.18
N LEU A 118 -2.24 25.03 20.32
CA LEU A 118 -0.87 24.73 19.85
C LEU A 118 -0.33 25.83 18.93
N ALA A 119 -1.17 26.33 18.02
CA ALA A 119 -0.80 27.42 17.12
C ALA A 119 -0.52 28.74 17.85
N GLU A 120 -1.23 29.06 18.93
CA GLU A 120 -0.95 30.23 19.79
C GLU A 120 0.45 30.20 20.41
N ARG A 121 0.99 28.99 20.64
CA ARG A 121 2.35 28.77 21.13
C ARG A 121 3.40 28.79 20.02
N GLY A 122 3.00 29.05 18.77
CA GLY A 122 3.86 29.01 17.59
C GLY A 122 4.13 27.59 17.07
N LEU A 123 3.44 26.57 17.60
CA LEU A 123 3.65 25.16 17.23
C LEU A 123 2.71 24.75 16.08
N TYR A 124 2.86 25.42 14.92
CA TYR A 124 1.96 25.24 13.77
C TYR A 124 2.03 23.84 13.14
N ALA A 125 3.21 23.23 13.11
CA ALA A 125 3.40 21.87 12.58
C ALA A 125 2.68 20.85 13.47
N ASP A 126 2.82 20.98 14.79
CA ASP A 126 2.16 20.09 15.76
C ASP A 126 0.64 20.27 15.73
N ALA A 127 0.16 21.51 15.59
CA ALA A 127 -1.25 21.81 15.46
C ALA A 127 -1.90 21.10 14.25
N ALA A 128 -1.24 21.13 13.09
CA ALA A 128 -1.74 20.43 11.90
C ALA A 128 -1.59 18.91 12.01
N HIS A 129 -0.52 18.42 12.64
CA HIS A 129 -0.34 17.00 12.91
C HIS A 129 -1.45 16.48 13.84
N LEU A 130 -1.85 17.25 14.86
CA LEU A 130 -2.96 16.88 15.74
C LEU A 130 -4.28 16.69 14.96
N ILE A 131 -4.61 17.61 14.06
CA ILE A 131 -5.79 17.51 13.20
C ILE A 131 -5.71 16.25 12.32
N LEU A 132 -4.55 15.98 11.73
CA LEU A 132 -4.34 14.80 10.89
C LEU A 132 -4.52 13.50 11.69
N LEU A 133 -3.87 13.41 12.84
CA LEU A 133 -3.91 12.22 13.69
C LEU A 133 -5.34 11.91 14.12
N ARG A 134 -6.09 12.91 14.55
CA ARG A 134 -7.50 12.72 14.93
C ARG A 134 -8.35 12.30 13.73
N SER A 135 -8.10 12.88 12.56
CA SER A 135 -8.80 12.49 11.33
C SER A 135 -8.55 11.01 10.98
N VAL A 136 -7.32 10.51 11.14
CA VAL A 136 -7.01 9.08 10.93
C VAL A 136 -7.71 8.19 11.97
N GLN A 137 -7.71 8.58 13.24
CA GLN A 137 -8.40 7.86 14.30
C GLN A 137 -9.91 7.73 14.04
N ASP A 138 -10.55 8.79 13.55
CA ASP A 138 -11.97 8.75 13.24
C ASP A 138 -12.28 7.80 12.05
N ILE A 139 -11.38 7.72 11.05
CA ILE A 139 -11.48 6.76 9.94
C ILE A 139 -11.35 5.32 10.46
N GLU A 140 -10.39 5.07 11.36
CA GLU A 140 -10.16 3.76 11.97
C GLU A 140 -11.34 3.29 12.82
N GLN A 141 -11.92 4.18 13.62
CA GLN A 141 -13.10 3.89 14.44
C GLN A 141 -14.31 3.52 13.57
N ARG A 142 -14.49 4.21 12.44
CA ARG A 142 -15.61 3.97 11.51
C ARG A 142 -15.44 2.70 10.68
N GLN A 143 -14.24 2.45 10.17
CA GLN A 143 -13.93 1.27 9.37
C GLN A 143 -12.70 0.56 9.91
N PRO A 144 -12.89 -0.31 10.93
CA PRO A 144 -11.82 -1.16 11.43
C PRO A 144 -11.19 -1.94 10.28
N ARG A 145 -9.85 -1.90 10.17
CA ARG A 145 -9.01 -2.52 9.12
C ARG A 145 -8.91 -1.77 7.78
N ALA A 146 -9.55 -0.61 7.62
CA ALA A 146 -9.36 0.21 6.42
C ALA A 146 -7.96 0.84 6.39
N VAL A 147 -7.49 1.33 7.53
CA VAL A 147 -6.13 1.84 7.72
C VAL A 147 -5.22 0.68 8.15
N ARG A 148 -4.05 0.58 7.54
CA ARG A 148 -2.99 -0.37 7.92
C ARG A 148 -1.76 0.43 8.31
N ILE A 149 -0.95 -0.13 9.21
CA ILE A 149 0.28 0.51 9.72
C ILE A 149 1.25 0.88 8.57
N SER A 150 1.24 0.13 7.47
CA SER A 150 2.10 0.38 6.32
C SER A 150 1.63 1.52 5.41
N LEU A 151 0.46 2.12 5.65
CA LEU A 151 -0.10 3.16 4.77
C LEU A 151 0.42 4.54 5.17
N THR A 152 0.85 5.29 4.16
CA THR A 152 1.15 6.72 4.26
C THR A 152 -0.12 7.56 4.24
N THR A 153 -0.03 8.82 4.67
CA THR A 153 -1.16 9.76 4.61
C THR A 153 -1.72 9.91 3.19
N ARG A 154 -0.85 10.01 2.17
CA ARG A 154 -1.29 10.05 0.76
C ARG A 154 -2.04 8.80 0.31
N GLU A 155 -1.67 7.63 0.82
CA GLU A 155 -2.37 6.38 0.49
C GLU A 155 -3.72 6.29 1.21
N ILE A 156 -3.78 6.73 2.47
CA ILE A 156 -5.03 6.82 3.25
C ILE A 156 -6.04 7.75 2.54
N ALA A 157 -5.58 8.88 1.99
CA ALA A 157 -6.42 9.82 1.26
C ALA A 157 -7.13 9.20 0.03
N ARG A 158 -6.56 8.13 -0.53
CA ARG A 158 -7.08 7.42 -1.72
C ARG A 158 -7.98 6.25 -1.36
N LEU A 159 -8.14 5.92 -0.08
CA LEU A 159 -9.02 4.82 0.33
C LEU A 159 -10.47 5.11 -0.03
N ARG A 160 -11.23 4.07 -0.39
CA ARG A 160 -12.70 4.16 -0.57
C ARG A 160 -13.44 4.40 0.76
N ALA A 161 -12.77 4.14 1.88
CA ALA A 161 -13.29 4.38 3.22
C ALA A 161 -13.46 5.87 3.53
N LEU A 162 -12.66 6.74 2.89
CA LEU A 162 -12.71 8.18 3.08
C LEU A 162 -13.81 8.79 2.21
N PRO A 163 -14.76 9.57 2.78
CA PRO A 163 -15.78 10.26 1.99
C PRO A 163 -15.17 11.27 1.01
N ASP A 164 -15.74 11.40 -0.18
CA ASP A 164 -15.18 12.28 -1.22
C ASP A 164 -15.10 13.75 -0.79
N ALA A 165 -16.04 14.23 0.02
CA ALA A 165 -16.01 15.57 0.60
C ALA A 165 -14.83 15.81 1.58
N ALA A 166 -14.30 14.75 2.19
CA ALA A 166 -13.18 14.82 3.15
C ALA A 166 -11.81 14.81 2.46
N ARG A 167 -11.73 14.25 1.24
CA ARG A 167 -10.46 14.01 0.52
C ARG A 167 -9.64 15.28 0.35
N PRO A 168 -10.19 16.43 -0.12
CA PRO A 168 -9.37 17.62 -0.35
C PRO A 168 -8.74 18.16 0.93
N ALA A 169 -9.49 18.16 2.04
CA ALA A 169 -9.00 18.61 3.34
C ALA A 169 -7.90 17.69 3.87
N PHE A 170 -8.15 16.39 3.85
CA PHE A 170 -7.19 15.38 4.31
C PHE A 170 -5.89 15.41 3.47
N ASP A 171 -6.00 15.58 2.15
CA ASP A 171 -4.88 15.71 1.23
C ASP A 171 -4.03 16.98 1.51
N LEU A 172 -4.68 18.11 1.77
CA LEU A 172 -3.99 19.37 2.07
C LEU A 172 -3.19 19.26 3.37
N ILE A 173 -3.87 18.80 4.44
CA ILE A 173 -3.28 18.63 5.76
C ILE A 173 -2.13 17.60 5.69
N GLY A 174 -2.35 16.47 5.02
CA GLY A 174 -1.35 15.43 4.86
C GLY A 174 -0.09 15.90 4.14
N ARG A 175 -0.23 16.63 3.02
CA ARG A 175 0.92 17.20 2.30
C ARG A 175 1.69 18.19 3.16
N MET A 176 1.00 19.02 3.94
CA MET A 176 1.64 20.00 4.81
C MET A 176 2.44 19.33 5.93
N VAL A 177 1.83 18.36 6.62
CA VAL A 177 2.51 17.59 7.69
C VAL A 177 3.70 16.82 7.13
N GLU A 178 3.57 16.16 5.98
CA GLU A 178 4.68 15.48 5.32
C GLU A 178 5.81 16.44 4.93
N ARG A 179 5.48 17.63 4.41
CA ARG A 179 6.46 18.67 4.07
C ARG A 179 7.23 19.15 5.30
N SER A 180 6.56 19.25 6.44
CA SER A 180 7.18 19.64 7.70
C SER A 180 8.04 18.50 8.28
N LEU A 181 7.46 17.32 8.44
CA LEU A 181 8.07 16.18 9.13
C LEU A 181 9.24 15.58 8.34
N PHE A 182 9.12 15.50 7.02
CA PHE A 182 10.15 14.90 6.15
C PHE A 182 10.95 15.93 5.35
N GLY A 183 10.35 17.07 5.04
CA GLY A 183 10.98 18.11 4.21
C GLY A 183 11.74 19.18 4.99
N GLY A 184 11.63 19.22 6.32
CA GLY A 184 12.30 20.22 7.17
C GLY A 184 11.87 21.67 6.89
N ALA A 185 10.80 21.88 6.11
CA ALA A 185 10.32 23.21 5.79
C ALA A 185 9.57 23.81 6.99
N PRO A 186 9.83 25.08 7.33
CA PRO A 186 9.07 25.75 8.38
C PRO A 186 7.59 25.85 7.97
N VAL A 187 6.72 25.51 8.91
CA VAL A 187 5.27 25.70 8.77
C VAL A 187 4.92 27.03 9.41
N GLY A 188 4.35 27.93 8.62
CA GLY A 188 3.92 29.25 9.10
C GLY A 188 2.47 29.26 9.59
N ALA A 189 2.08 30.37 10.22
CA ALA A 189 0.71 30.62 10.63
C ALA A 189 -0.30 30.48 9.48
N GLN A 190 0.08 30.92 8.27
CA GLN A 190 -0.78 30.82 7.09
C GLN A 190 -0.98 29.35 6.66
N ASP A 191 0.07 28.53 6.67
CA ASP A 191 -0.03 27.11 6.32
C ASP A 191 -0.98 26.37 7.28
N PHE A 192 -0.90 26.69 8.58
CA PHE A 192 -1.83 26.16 9.57
C PHE A 192 -3.26 26.67 9.37
N ALA A 193 -3.45 27.97 9.12
CA ALA A 193 -4.77 28.54 8.88
C ALA A 193 -5.47 27.90 7.66
N ASP A 194 -4.73 27.59 6.60
CA ASP A 194 -5.25 26.89 5.43
C ASP A 194 -5.69 25.45 5.78
N CYS A 195 -4.90 24.74 6.58
CA CYS A 195 -5.23 23.39 7.06
C CYS A 195 -6.48 23.40 7.96
N ARG A 196 -6.54 24.35 8.89
CA ARG A 196 -7.66 24.58 9.80
C ARG A 196 -8.94 24.84 9.02
N LYS A 197 -8.92 25.77 8.07
CA LYS A 197 -10.05 26.12 7.21
C LYS A 197 -10.52 24.92 6.37
N ALA A 198 -9.60 24.14 5.83
CA ALA A 198 -9.95 22.96 5.04
C ALA A 198 -10.63 21.90 5.91
N TYR A 199 -10.15 21.67 7.14
CA TYR A 199 -10.80 20.76 8.07
C TYR A 199 -12.19 21.28 8.49
N GLU A 200 -12.33 22.57 8.81
CA GLU A 200 -13.62 23.20 9.14
C GLU A 200 -14.65 23.05 8.02
N ALA A 201 -14.25 23.27 6.77
CA ALA A 201 -15.12 23.14 5.61
C ALA A 201 -15.72 21.73 5.48
N PHE A 202 -14.95 20.72 5.85
CA PHE A 202 -15.41 19.33 5.88
C PHE A 202 -16.24 19.04 7.15
N ALA A 203 -15.71 19.36 8.33
CA ALA A 203 -16.26 18.91 9.60
C ALA A 203 -17.49 19.71 10.07
N LEU A 204 -17.57 21.00 9.76
CA LEU A 204 -18.62 21.89 10.28
C LEU A 204 -19.69 22.24 9.23
N PRO A 205 -20.99 22.25 9.59
CA PRO A 205 -22.07 22.61 8.66
C PRO A 205 -21.94 24.00 8.02
N GLU A 206 -21.23 24.92 8.68
CA GLU A 206 -21.15 26.34 8.31
C GLU A 206 -20.14 26.60 7.17
N GLY A 207 -19.10 25.77 7.03
CA GLY A 207 -18.10 25.92 5.98
C GLY A 207 -18.62 25.63 4.56
N TRP A 208 -19.89 25.22 4.45
CA TRP A 208 -20.60 24.96 3.19
C TRP A 208 -21.59 26.08 2.81
N ARG A 209 -21.74 27.13 3.63
CA ARG A 209 -22.56 28.31 3.32
C ARG A 209 -21.81 29.40 2.55
N ALA A 210 -20.57 29.15 2.13
CA ALA A 210 -19.74 30.09 1.36
C ALA A 210 -19.72 29.74 -0.12
#